data_AF-A0A7H2BCL1-F1
#
_entry.id   AF-A0A7H2BCL1-F1
#
_cell.length_a   1.000
_cell.length_b   1.000
_cell.length_c   1.000
_cell.angle_alpha   90.00
_cell.angle_beta   90.00
_cell.angle_gamma   90.00
#
_symmetry.space_group_name_H-M   'P 1'
#
loop_
_entity.id
_entity.type
_entity.pdbx_description
1 polymer ?
#
loop_
_entity_poly.entity_id
_entity_poly.type
_entity_poly.pdbx_seq_one_letter_code
_entity_poly.pdbx_strand_id
1 'polypeptide(L)'
;MSHDLQRIGKNIATLSAWIDDANSDRNNEAATWARIAKITEEAGETVAAYIGATGQNPRKGTTHTMHDVEGELIDVAVTALAALEHLRGNDGSSMEAFDAKLRATLERVDLQVSS
;
A
#
# COMPACT_ATOMS: atom_id res chain seq x y z
N MET A 1 -20.89 1.09 -9.88
CA MET A 1 -19.49 0.90 -9.45
C MET A 1 -18.64 0.59 -10.66
N SER A 2 -17.49 1.24 -10.83
CA SER A 2 -16.60 0.92 -11.96
C SER A 2 -16.15 -0.54 -11.85
N HIS A 3 -16.27 -1.29 -12.95
CA HIS A 3 -15.81 -2.68 -13.05
C HIS A 3 -14.32 -2.81 -12.67
N ASP A 4 -13.52 -1.77 -12.90
CA ASP A 4 -12.10 -1.75 -12.56
C ASP A 4 -11.83 -1.67 -11.06
N LEU A 5 -12.56 -0.83 -10.31
CA LEU A 5 -12.38 -0.74 -8.85
C LEU A 5 -12.69 -2.08 -8.18
N GLN A 6 -13.75 -2.76 -8.65
CA GLN A 6 -14.11 -4.08 -8.14
C GLN A 6 -13.04 -5.13 -8.48
N ARG A 7 -12.50 -5.10 -9.70
CA ARG A 7 -11.42 -6.01 -10.12
C ARG A 7 -10.16 -5.79 -9.30
N ILE A 8 -9.74 -4.54 -9.11
CA ILE A 8 -8.53 -4.21 -8.35
C ILE A 8 -8.72 -4.58 -6.87
N GLY A 9 -9.87 -4.23 -6.27
CA GLY A 9 -10.19 -4.59 -4.89
C GLY A 9 -10.14 -6.11 -4.65
N LYS A 10 -10.71 -6.91 -5.55
CA LYS A 10 -10.61 -8.38 -5.50
C LYS A 10 -9.17 -8.90 -5.56
N ASN A 11 -8.31 -8.28 -6.37
CA ASN A 11 -6.91 -8.68 -6.44
C ASN A 11 -6.17 -8.37 -5.13
N ILE A 12 -6.43 -7.22 -4.52
CA ILE A 12 -5.85 -6.85 -3.21
C ILE A 12 -6.36 -7.80 -2.12
N ALA A 13 -7.66 -8.11 -2.11
CA ALA A 13 -8.22 -9.09 -1.18
C ALA A 13 -7.61 -10.49 -1.36
N THR A 14 -7.33 -10.89 -2.59
CA THR A 14 -6.66 -12.17 -2.88
C THR A 14 -5.23 -12.19 -2.33
N LEU A 15 -4.46 -11.12 -2.56
CA LEU A 15 -3.11 -10.96 -1.98
C LEU A 15 -3.17 -10.96 -0.45
N SER A 16 -4.10 -10.22 0.13
CA SER A 16 -4.28 -10.14 1.57
C SER A 16 -4.62 -11.51 2.16
N ALA A 17 -5.59 -12.23 1.60
CA ALA A 17 -5.95 -13.57 2.05
C ALA A 17 -4.76 -14.55 1.97
N TRP A 18 -3.94 -14.47 0.92
CA TRP A 18 -2.72 -15.29 0.82
C TRP A 18 -1.71 -15.01 1.95
N ILE A 19 -1.53 -13.75 2.33
CA ILE A 19 -0.65 -13.39 3.46
C ILE A 19 -1.27 -13.83 4.81
N ASP A 20 -2.60 -13.78 4.96
CA ASP A 20 -3.29 -14.27 6.17
C ASP A 20 -3.07 -15.78 6.35
N ASP A 21 -3.24 -16.54 5.27
CA ASP A 21 -3.01 -17.99 5.25
C ASP A 21 -1.55 -18.32 5.59
N ALA A 22 -0.59 -17.58 5.03
CA ALA A 22 0.83 -17.74 5.34
C ALA A 22 1.21 -17.41 6.80
N ASN A 23 0.32 -16.77 7.56
CA ASN A 23 0.52 -16.39 8.97
C ASN A 23 -0.56 -16.98 9.89
N SER A 24 -1.22 -18.06 9.48
CA SER A 24 -2.38 -18.65 10.19
C SER A 24 -2.06 -19.17 11.60
N ASP A 25 -0.78 -19.39 11.91
CA ASP A 25 -0.28 -19.82 13.21
C ASP A 25 -0.16 -18.67 14.23
N ARG A 26 -0.20 -17.41 13.77
CA ARG A 26 -0.19 -16.24 14.63
C ARG A 26 -1.56 -16.00 15.26
N ASN A 27 -1.57 -15.47 16.49
CA ASN A 27 -2.81 -14.91 17.03
C ASN A 27 -3.23 -13.67 16.23
N ASN A 28 -4.53 -13.35 16.26
CA ASN A 28 -5.11 -12.27 15.45
C ASN A 28 -4.44 -10.92 15.70
N GLU A 29 -4.17 -10.56 16.96
CA GLU A 29 -3.53 -9.28 17.30
C GLU A 29 -2.12 -9.19 16.72
N ALA A 30 -1.33 -10.26 16.82
CA ALA A 30 0.02 -10.32 16.26
C ALA A 30 0.02 -10.29 14.73
N ALA A 31 -0.96 -10.93 14.08
CA ALA A 31 -1.15 -10.86 12.64
C ALA A 31 -1.48 -9.43 12.20
N THR A 32 -2.43 -8.77 12.87
CA THR A 32 -2.79 -7.37 12.59
C THR A 32 -1.61 -6.43 12.81
N TRP A 33 -0.85 -6.58 13.89
CA TRP A 33 0.38 -5.79 14.10
C TRP A 33 1.41 -6.01 13.00
N ALA A 34 1.58 -7.25 12.52
CA ALA A 34 2.48 -7.53 11.42
C ALA A 34 2.05 -6.82 10.12
N ARG A 35 0.75 -6.77 9.82
CA ARG A 35 0.20 -6.01 8.67
C ARG A 35 0.53 -4.53 8.75
N ILE A 36 0.27 -3.92 9.91
CA ILE A 36 0.47 -2.49 10.12
C ILE A 36 1.96 -2.15 10.11
N ALA A 37 2.79 -2.98 10.74
CA ALA A 37 4.23 -2.76 10.81
C ALA A 37 4.90 -2.83 9.43
N LYS A 38 4.43 -3.70 8.53
CA LYS A 38 4.94 -3.82 7.15
C LYS A 38 4.83 -2.49 6.39
N ILE A 39 3.83 -1.64 6.68
CA ILE A 39 3.71 -0.31 6.08
C ILE A 39 4.93 0.58 6.41
N THR A 40 5.44 0.49 7.64
CA THR A 40 6.64 1.24 8.05
C THR A 40 7.91 0.70 7.40
N GLU A 41 7.97 -0.61 7.17
CA GLU A 41 9.05 -1.25 6.43
C GLU A 41 9.11 -0.72 4.98
N GLU A 42 8.00 -0.77 4.24
CA GLU A 42 7.93 -0.24 2.86
C GLU A 42 8.22 1.27 2.78
N ALA A 43 7.75 2.03 3.77
CA ALA A 43 8.07 3.46 3.84
C ALA A 43 9.58 3.69 4.06
N GLY A 44 10.24 2.82 4.82
CA GLY A 44 11.70 2.81 4.99
C GLY A 44 12.43 2.44 3.69
N GLU A 45 11.91 1.46 2.95
CA GLU A 45 12.44 1.04 1.65
C GLU A 45 12.32 2.17 0.61
N THR A 46 11.19 2.89 0.58
CA THR A 46 11.01 4.11 -0.24
C THR A 46 12.10 5.15 0.04
N VAL A 47 12.38 5.42 1.32
CA VAL A 47 13.44 6.38 1.71
C VAL A 47 14.81 5.86 1.31
N ALA A 48 15.07 4.56 1.49
CA ALA A 48 16.34 3.94 1.11
C ALA A 48 16.58 3.99 -0.41
N ALA A 49 15.56 3.70 -1.21
CA ALA A 49 15.58 3.83 -2.66
C ALA A 49 15.87 5.26 -3.08
N TYR A 50 15.22 6.26 -2.47
CA TYR A 50 15.46 7.67 -2.81
C TYR A 50 16.87 8.13 -2.43
N ILE A 51 17.39 7.71 -1.27
CA ILE A 51 18.79 7.94 -0.88
C ILE A 51 19.74 7.31 -1.91
N GLY A 52 19.44 6.08 -2.35
CA GLY A 52 20.20 5.35 -3.35
C GLY A 52 20.16 6.00 -4.73
N ALA A 53 19.00 6.54 -5.14
CA ALA A 53 18.79 7.18 -6.44
C ALA A 53 19.48 8.55 -6.54
N THR A 54 19.48 9.30 -5.44
CA THR A 54 20.09 10.63 -5.38
C THR A 54 21.56 10.61 -4.95
N GLY A 55 22.09 9.45 -4.55
CA GLY A 55 23.48 9.31 -4.10
C GLY A 55 23.77 10.03 -2.79
N GLN A 56 22.75 10.24 -1.94
CA GLN A 56 22.88 11.01 -0.69
C GLN A 56 23.88 10.40 0.31
N ASN A 57 24.15 9.09 0.23
CA ASN A 57 25.20 8.44 1.02
C ASN A 57 26.51 8.34 0.21
N PRO A 58 27.50 9.23 0.42
CA PRO A 58 28.72 9.26 -0.38
C PRO A 58 29.58 7.99 -0.24
N ARG A 59 29.36 7.17 0.80
CA ARG A 59 30.06 5.88 0.97
C ARG A 59 29.54 4.77 0.06
N LYS A 60 28.34 4.92 -0.48
CA LYS A 60 27.67 3.92 -1.33
C LYS A 60 27.51 4.37 -2.79
N GLY A 61 27.63 5.67 -3.07
CA GLY A 61 27.36 6.22 -4.41
C GLY A 61 25.87 6.08 -4.79
N THR A 62 25.59 6.15 -6.09
CA THR A 62 24.24 5.90 -6.62
C THR A 62 24.03 4.40 -6.76
N THR A 63 23.02 3.86 -6.07
CA THR A 63 22.71 2.42 -6.02
C THR A 63 21.33 2.07 -6.57
N HIS A 64 20.46 3.06 -6.73
CA HIS A 64 19.10 2.90 -7.24
C HIS A 64 18.83 3.95 -8.32
N THR A 65 17.65 3.89 -8.91
CA THR A 65 17.10 4.82 -9.87
C THR A 65 15.82 5.43 -9.33
N MET A 66 15.32 6.49 -9.96
CA MET A 66 14.00 7.03 -9.61
C MET A 66 12.86 6.05 -9.93
N HIS A 67 13.07 5.10 -10.85
CA HIS A 67 12.09 4.04 -11.12
C HIS A 67 11.92 3.11 -9.92
N ASP A 68 13.01 2.80 -9.21
CA ASP A 68 12.95 2.02 -7.98
C ASP A 68 12.11 2.76 -6.93
N VAL A 69 12.29 4.09 -6.80
CA VAL A 69 11.48 4.92 -5.89
C VAL A 69 9.99 4.87 -6.22
N GLU A 70 9.63 4.89 -7.51
CA GLU A 70 8.24 4.74 -7.95
C GLU A 70 7.65 3.38 -7.56
N GLY A 71 8.46 2.31 -7.68
CA GLY A 71 8.09 0.97 -7.23
C GLY A 71 7.78 0.92 -5.74
N GLU A 72 8.70 1.42 -4.92
CA GLU A 72 8.53 1.43 -3.46
C GLU A 72 7.31 2.25 -3.00
N LEU A 73 7.00 3.36 -3.68
CA LEU A 73 5.78 4.14 -3.40
C LEU A 73 4.51 3.33 -3.69
N ILE A 74 4.52 2.52 -4.74
CA ILE A 74 3.43 1.62 -5.07
C ILE A 74 3.34 0.50 -4.02
N ASP A 75 4.47 -0.05 -3.57
CA ASP A 75 4.52 -1.10 -2.55
C ASP A 75 3.96 -0.62 -1.20
N VAL A 76 4.24 0.63 -0.80
CA VAL A 76 3.59 1.27 0.35
C VAL A 76 2.07 1.28 0.18
N ALA A 77 1.58 1.71 -0.99
CA ALA A 77 0.14 1.82 -1.25
C ALA A 77 -0.54 0.45 -1.25
N VAL A 78 0.03 -0.54 -1.93
CA VAL A 78 -0.48 -1.92 -1.98
C VAL A 78 -0.47 -2.54 -0.58
N THR A 79 0.60 -2.35 0.19
CA THR A 79 0.71 -2.87 1.56
C THR A 79 -0.34 -2.27 2.48
N ALA A 80 -0.59 -0.96 2.41
CA ALA A 80 -1.63 -0.30 3.19
C ALA A 80 -3.04 -0.80 2.82
N LEU A 81 -3.32 -0.99 1.53
CA LEU A 81 -4.62 -1.50 1.07
C LEU A 81 -4.82 -2.98 1.44
N ALA A 82 -3.77 -3.80 1.37
CA ALA A 82 -3.82 -5.19 1.84
C ALA A 82 -4.04 -5.27 3.35
N ALA A 83 -3.41 -4.40 4.14
CA ALA A 83 -3.68 -4.30 5.58
C ALA A 83 -5.14 -3.90 5.86
N LEU A 84 -5.73 -3.02 5.04
CA LEU A 84 -7.15 -2.67 5.14
C LEU A 84 -8.05 -3.88 4.82
N GLU A 85 -7.74 -4.66 3.78
CA GLU A 85 -8.49 -5.89 3.46
C GLU A 85 -8.45 -6.90 4.61
N HIS A 86 -7.28 -7.12 5.22
CA HIS A 86 -7.16 -7.97 6.42
C HIS A 86 -8.14 -7.56 7.52
N LEU A 87 -8.23 -6.25 7.81
CA LEU A 87 -9.18 -5.72 8.82
C LEU A 87 -10.65 -5.88 8.43
N ARG A 88 -10.95 -6.00 7.14
CA ARG A 88 -12.31 -6.12 6.59
C ARG A 88 -12.68 -7.57 6.25
N GLY A 89 -11.80 -8.53 6.56
CA GLY A 89 -12.03 -9.94 6.24
C GLY A 89 -11.92 -10.26 4.75
N ASN A 90 -11.08 -9.51 4.02
CA ASN A 90 -10.78 -9.70 2.60
C ASN A 90 -12.04 -9.63 1.70
N ASP A 91 -12.90 -8.64 1.96
CA ASP A 91 -14.18 -8.45 1.26
C ASP A 91 -14.05 -7.81 -0.14
N GLY A 92 -12.85 -7.32 -0.49
CA GLY A 92 -12.55 -6.70 -1.79
C GLY A 92 -12.98 -5.24 -1.91
N SER A 93 -13.35 -4.60 -0.80
CA SER A 93 -13.87 -3.22 -0.79
C SER A 93 -12.83 -2.15 -0.41
N SER A 94 -11.54 -2.50 -0.34
CA SER A 94 -10.43 -1.54 -0.09
C SER A 94 -10.38 -0.43 -1.14
N MET A 95 -10.52 -0.75 -2.43
CA MET A 95 -10.48 0.26 -3.50
C MET A 95 -11.67 1.21 -3.49
N GLU A 96 -12.84 0.74 -3.05
CA GLU A 96 -14.00 1.59 -2.84
C GLU A 96 -13.75 2.58 -1.71
N ALA A 97 -13.17 2.12 -0.60
CA ALA A 97 -12.80 3.00 0.52
C ALA A 97 -11.70 4.00 0.12
N PHE A 98 -10.74 3.59 -0.71
CA PHE A 98 -9.72 4.48 -1.26
C PHE A 98 -10.33 5.57 -2.14
N ASP A 99 -11.18 5.22 -3.12
CA ASP A 99 -11.86 6.19 -3.98
C ASP A 99 -12.72 7.17 -3.17
N ALA A 100 -13.49 6.67 -2.20
CA ALA A 100 -14.29 7.50 -1.31
C ALA A 100 -13.41 8.48 -0.49
N LYS A 101 -12.29 8.01 0.06
CA LYS A 101 -11.36 8.85 0.83
C LYS A 101 -10.67 9.90 -0.05
N LEU A 102 -10.33 9.54 -1.29
CA LEU A 102 -9.72 10.44 -2.26
C LEU A 102 -10.71 11.55 -2.64
N ARG A 103 -11.95 11.20 -3.00
CA ARG A 103 -13.02 12.17 -3.30
C ARG A 103 -13.24 13.16 -2.16
N ALA A 104 -13.42 12.65 -0.94
CA ALA A 104 -13.59 13.49 0.25
C ALA A 104 -12.38 14.40 0.51
N THR A 105 -11.17 13.96 0.16
CA THR A 105 -9.96 14.76 0.30
C THR A 105 -9.90 15.88 -0.73
N LEU A 106 -10.29 15.60 -1.99
CA LEU A 106 -10.35 16.58 -3.07
C LEU A 106 -11.41 17.66 -2.81
N GLU A 107 -12.60 17.25 -2.37
CA GLU A 107 -13.68 18.17 -1.97
C GLU A 107 -13.24 19.12 -0.86
N ARG A 108 -12.48 18.64 0.13
CA ARG A 108 -11.98 19.44 1.25
C ARG A 108 -11.03 20.56 0.82
N VAL A 109 -10.42 20.44 -0.36
CA VAL A 109 -9.48 21.44 -0.91
C VAL A 109 -10.00 22.12 -2.19
N ASP A 110 -11.31 22.02 -2.45
CA ASP A 110 -11.99 22.62 -3.61
C ASP A 110 -11.41 22.22 -4.97
N LEU A 111 -10.91 20.98 -5.07
CA LEU A 111 -10.46 20.39 -6.33
C LEU A 111 -11.57 19.52 -6.93
N GLN A 112 -11.91 19.78 -8.19
CA GLN A 112 -12.92 19.02 -8.93
C GLN A 112 -12.43 17.60 -9.22
N VAL A 113 -13.29 16.61 -8.99
CA VAL A 113 -13.04 15.23 -9.42
C VAL A 113 -13.36 15.15 -10.92
N SER A 114 -12.36 14.90 -11.76
CA SER A 114 -12.62 14.59 -13.17
C SER A 114 -13.47 13.33 -13.27
N SER A 115 -14.58 13.43 -14.02
CA SER A 115 -15.60 12.38 -14.18
C SER A 115 -15.08 11.17 -14.93
#